data_AF-A0A529I476-F1
#
_entry.id   AF-A0A529I476-F1
#
_cell.length_a   1.000
_cell.length_b   1.000
_cell.length_c   1.000
_cell.angle_alpha   90.00
_cell.angle_beta   90.00
_cell.angle_gamma   90.00
#
_symmetry.space_group_name_H-M   'P 1'
#
loop_
_entity.id
_entity.type
_entity.pdbx_description
1 polymer ?
#
loop_
_entity_poly.entity_id
_entity_poly.type
_entity_poly.pdbx_seq_one_letter_code
_entity_poly.pdbx_strand_id
1 'polypeptide(L)'
;MNAMMSSKFDRAALDAMLPGLRPKLHRYAARMAGSVIDGEDIVQETVLKALQAIDGNAAVDRPEQWLFRIAHNAAQDHLRRRQRERSRLSEADMTGVEDLSASAEARLAAATSLRTFMQLTLPQRSAVILVDVLGLSLS
;
A
#
# COMPACT_ATOMS: atom_id res chain seq x y z
N MET A 1 -37.36 -8.30 20.20
CA MET A 1 -36.38 -7.24 19.86
C MET A 1 -34.99 -7.86 19.92
N ASN A 2 -34.44 -8.31 18.78
CA ASN A 2 -33.07 -8.83 18.71
C ASN A 2 -32.23 -7.74 18.06
N ALA A 3 -31.47 -7.00 18.86
CA ALA A 3 -30.42 -6.13 18.33
C ALA A 3 -29.35 -7.06 17.76
N MET A 4 -29.25 -7.15 16.43
CA MET A 4 -28.09 -7.77 15.79
C MET A 4 -26.86 -6.98 16.24
N MET A 5 -26.10 -7.53 17.20
CA MET A 5 -24.77 -7.02 17.51
C MET A 5 -23.93 -7.21 16.25
N SER A 6 -23.74 -6.13 15.49
CA SER A 6 -22.68 -6.09 14.48
C SER A 6 -21.40 -6.46 15.21
N SER A 7 -20.84 -7.62 14.88
CA SER A 7 -19.59 -8.08 15.48
C SER A 7 -18.53 -7.05 15.16
N LYS A 8 -18.10 -6.29 16.17
CA LYS A 8 -17.06 -5.28 16.04
C LYS A 8 -15.80 -5.95 15.47
N PHE A 9 -15.21 -5.36 14.44
CA PHE A 9 -13.91 -5.81 13.95
C PHE A 9 -12.86 -5.60 15.05
N ASP A 10 -12.21 -6.67 15.47
CA ASP A 10 -11.25 -6.70 16.57
C ASP A 10 -9.89 -7.25 16.12
N ARG A 11 -8.96 -7.40 17.07
CA ARG A 11 -7.61 -7.89 16.81
C ARG A 11 -7.60 -9.31 16.24
N ALA A 12 -8.44 -10.20 16.78
CA ALA A 12 -8.53 -11.58 16.31
C ALA A 12 -9.06 -11.66 14.88
N ALA A 13 -10.06 -10.84 14.55
CA ALA A 13 -10.57 -10.72 13.19
C ALA A 13 -9.50 -10.17 12.21
N LEU A 14 -8.69 -9.20 12.65
CA LEU A 14 -7.56 -8.71 11.87
C LEU A 14 -6.52 -9.81 11.64
N ASP A 15 -6.10 -10.51 12.69
CA ASP A 15 -5.09 -11.57 12.62
C ASP A 15 -5.53 -12.72 11.69
N ALA A 16 -6.82 -13.08 11.71
CA ALA A 16 -7.36 -14.11 10.82
C ALA A 16 -7.40 -13.66 9.35
N MET A 17 -7.68 -12.37 9.08
CA MET A 17 -7.82 -11.85 7.72
C MET A 17 -6.47 -11.44 7.09
N LEU A 18 -5.50 -11.05 7.91
CA LEU A 18 -4.24 -10.46 7.45
C LEU A 18 -3.42 -11.37 6.53
N PRO A 19 -3.27 -12.70 6.76
CA PRO A 19 -2.50 -13.57 5.87
C PRO A 19 -3.00 -13.55 4.41
N GLY A 20 -4.32 -13.51 4.20
CA GLY A 20 -4.90 -13.44 2.85
C GLY A 20 -4.79 -12.06 2.21
N LEU A 21 -4.79 -11.00 3.02
CA LEU A 21 -4.80 -9.62 2.54
C LEU A 21 -3.40 -9.03 2.36
N ARG A 22 -2.41 -9.48 3.15
CA ARG A 22 -1.04 -8.98 3.15
C ARG A 22 -0.39 -8.99 1.76
N PRO A 23 -0.51 -10.03 0.91
CA PRO A 23 0.05 -10.00 -0.44
C PRO A 23 -0.56 -8.89 -1.32
N LYS A 24 -1.85 -8.58 -1.14
CA LYS A 24 -2.51 -7.49 -1.88
C LYS A 24 -2.07 -6.12 -1.37
N LEU A 25 -1.97 -5.95 -0.04
CA LEU A 25 -1.47 -4.72 0.59
C LEU A 25 -0.02 -4.43 0.20
N HIS A 26 0.83 -5.45 0.19
CA HIS A 26 2.23 -5.33 -0.23
C HIS A 26 2.34 -4.94 -1.70
N ARG A 27 1.58 -5.62 -2.58
CA ARG A 27 1.55 -5.28 -4.01
C ARG A 27 1.07 -3.85 -4.26
N TYR A 28 0.08 -3.40 -3.49
CA TYR A 28 -0.42 -2.03 -3.52
C TYR A 28 0.65 -1.04 -3.10
N ALA A 29 1.22 -1.24 -1.91
CA ALA A 29 2.21 -0.35 -1.32
C ALA A 29 3.49 -0.27 -2.17
N ALA A 30 3.99 -1.41 -2.65
CA ALA A 30 5.19 -1.46 -3.48
C ALA A 30 5.00 -0.72 -4.80
N ARG A 31 3.82 -0.79 -5.43
CA ARG A 31 3.50 -0.02 -6.64
C ARG A 31 3.33 1.46 -6.36
N MET A 32 2.69 1.82 -5.25
CA MET A 32 2.59 3.22 -4.82
C MET A 32 3.98 3.84 -4.60
N ALA A 33 4.89 3.09 -3.97
CA ALA A 33 6.25 3.54 -3.65
C ALA A 33 7.24 3.42 -4.81
N GLY A 34 6.97 2.52 -5.77
CA GLY A 34 7.95 2.11 -6.79
C GLY A 34 9.11 1.29 -6.22
N SER A 35 8.96 0.68 -5.04
CA SER A 35 10.00 -0.06 -4.32
C SER A 35 9.35 -1.19 -3.53
N VAL A 36 9.88 -2.41 -3.69
CA VAL A 36 9.43 -3.61 -2.95
C VAL A 36 9.74 -3.49 -1.46
N ILE A 37 10.89 -2.89 -1.14
CA ILE A 37 11.37 -2.69 0.24
C ILE A 37 10.47 -1.67 0.94
N ASP A 38 10.29 -0.48 0.37
CA ASP A 38 9.40 0.55 0.91
C ASP A 38 7.96 0.03 1.01
N GLY A 39 7.56 -0.84 0.07
CA GLY A 39 6.27 -1.50 0.10
C GLY A 39 6.05 -2.35 1.36
N GLU A 40 7.08 -3.05 1.81
CA GLU A 40 7.04 -3.83 3.06
C GLU A 40 6.94 -2.91 4.28
N ASP A 41 7.73 -1.83 4.35
CA ASP A 41 7.68 -0.85 5.44
C ASP A 41 6.28 -0.21 5.57
N ILE A 42 5.67 0.14 4.43
CA ILE A 42 4.31 0.70 4.39
C ILE A 42 3.28 -0.34 4.88
N VAL A 43 3.44 -1.62 4.56
CA VAL A 43 2.55 -2.67 5.08
C VAL A 43 2.66 -2.79 6.59
N GLN A 44 3.88 -2.75 7.14
CA GLN A 44 4.07 -2.78 8.59
C GLN A 44 3.41 -1.60 9.27
N GLU A 45 3.64 -0.38 8.78
CA GLU A 45 2.98 0.83 9.27
C GLU A 45 1.44 0.75 9.18
N THR A 46 0.93 0.14 8.10
CA THR A 46 -0.51 -0.10 7.91
C THR A 46 -1.07 -0.98 9.01
N VAL A 47 -0.41 -2.11 9.31
CA VAL A 47 -0.85 -3.05 10.35
C VAL A 47 -0.77 -2.39 11.73
N LEU A 48 0.29 -1.64 12.03
CA LEU A 48 0.43 -0.89 13.29
C LEU A 48 -0.71 0.12 13.48
N LYS A 49 -1.01 0.92 12.45
CA LYS A 49 -2.12 1.89 12.48
C LYS A 49 -3.48 1.20 12.62
N ALA A 50 -3.67 0.04 11.97
CA ALA A 50 -4.89 -0.73 12.10
C ALA A 50 -5.09 -1.25 13.54
N LEU A 51 -4.04 -1.81 14.14
CA LEU A 51 -4.08 -2.27 15.54
C LEU A 51 -4.41 -1.13 16.51
N GLN A 52 -3.75 0.02 16.36
CA GLN A 52 -4.02 1.21 17.17
C GLN A 52 -5.47 1.70 17.04
N ALA A 53 -6.02 1.68 15.81
CA ALA A 53 -7.40 2.10 15.59
C ALA A 53 -8.41 1.12 16.19
N ILE A 54 -8.13 -0.19 16.14
CA ILE A 54 -8.97 -1.23 16.78
C ILE A 54 -8.98 -1.05 18.31
N ASP A 55 -7.81 -0.80 18.91
CA ASP A 55 -7.68 -0.50 20.34
C ASP A 55 -8.43 0.78 20.72
N GLY A 56 -8.39 1.77 19.82
CA GLY A 56 -9.17 3.01 19.90
C GLY A 56 -10.67 2.82 19.62
N ASN A 57 -11.16 1.60 19.60
CA ASN A 57 -12.57 1.26 19.47
C ASN A 57 -13.20 1.63 18.11
N ALA A 58 -12.42 1.64 17.02
CA ALA A 58 -12.92 1.93 15.68
C ALA A 58 -14.09 1.01 15.27
N ALA A 59 -15.14 1.60 14.70
CA ALA A 59 -16.20 0.87 14.03
C ALA A 59 -15.78 0.61 12.57
N VAL A 60 -15.75 -0.66 12.16
CA VAL A 60 -15.28 -1.09 10.85
C VAL A 60 -16.27 -2.07 10.25
N ASP A 61 -17.06 -1.59 9.28
CA ASP A 61 -18.05 -2.41 8.58
C ASP A 61 -17.46 -3.14 7.36
N ARG A 62 -16.44 -2.55 6.73
CA ARG A 62 -15.76 -3.09 5.54
C ARG A 62 -14.24 -3.20 5.78
N PRO A 63 -13.77 -4.26 6.46
CA PRO A 63 -12.38 -4.38 6.90
C PRO A 63 -11.34 -4.31 5.79
N GLU A 64 -11.57 -4.95 4.64
CA GLU A 64 -10.64 -4.90 3.50
C GLU A 64 -10.49 -3.46 2.96
N GLN A 65 -11.61 -2.78 2.66
CA GLN A 65 -11.60 -1.39 2.19
C GLN A 65 -10.97 -0.45 3.22
N TRP A 66 -11.28 -0.67 4.50
CA TRP A 66 -10.73 0.09 5.60
C TRP A 66 -9.20 -0.05 5.69
N LEU A 67 -8.66 -1.27 5.55
CA LEU A 67 -7.21 -1.52 5.53
C LEU A 67 -6.53 -0.90 4.31
N PHE A 68 -7.14 -0.96 3.12
CA PHE A 68 -6.59 -0.28 1.95
C PHE A 68 -6.57 1.24 2.08
N ARG A 69 -7.56 1.83 2.76
CA ARG A 69 -7.56 3.25 3.10
C ARG A 69 -6.41 3.61 4.06
N ILE A 70 -6.16 2.77 5.07
CA ILE A 70 -5.00 2.96 5.96
C ILE A 70 -3.69 2.84 5.17
N ALA A 71 -3.57 1.84 4.30
CA ALA A 71 -2.40 1.64 3.45
C ALA A 71 -2.14 2.80 2.49
N HIS A 72 -3.21 3.36 1.89
CA HIS A 72 -3.11 4.56 1.07
C HIS A 72 -2.51 5.72 1.86
N ASN A 73 -3.04 6.00 3.05
CA ASN A 73 -2.56 7.09 3.89
C ASN A 73 -1.11 6.86 4.34
N ALA A 74 -0.77 5.62 4.75
CA ALA A 74 0.60 5.26 5.12
C ALA A 74 1.58 5.43 3.94
N ALA A 75 1.19 5.04 2.72
CA ALA A 75 2.00 5.24 1.52
C ALA A 75 2.20 6.73 1.19
N GLN A 76 1.14 7.54 1.30
CA GLN A 76 1.24 8.99 1.09
C GLN A 76 2.19 9.62 2.11
N ASP A 77 2.08 9.26 3.39
CA ASP A 77 2.95 9.76 4.45
C ASP A 77 4.41 9.37 4.22
N HIS A 78 4.65 8.10 3.85
CA HIS A 78 5.98 7.59 3.51
C HIS A 78 6.60 8.38 2.35
N LEU A 79 5.87 8.57 1.25
CA LEU A 79 6.35 9.31 0.09
C LEU A 79 6.64 10.78 0.39
N ARG A 80 5.80 11.42 1.22
CA ARG A 80 6.04 12.79 1.70
C ARG A 80 7.31 12.88 2.56
N ARG A 81 7.56 11.90 3.45
CA ARG A 81 8.80 11.82 4.25
C ARG A 81 10.01 11.65 3.34
N ARG A 82 9.97 10.67 2.44
CA ARG A 82 11.06 10.39 1.48
C ARG A 82 11.37 11.58 0.58
N GLN A 83 10.36 12.33 0.14
CA GLN A 83 10.58 13.56 -0.62
C GLN A 83 11.31 14.61 0.22
N ARG A 84 10.89 14.83 1.48
CA ARG A 84 11.57 15.77 2.39
C ARG A 84 13.01 15.35 2.68
N GLU A 85 13.26 14.05 2.86
CA GLU A 85 14.61 13.49 3.05
C GLU A 85 15.47 13.70 1.81
N ARG A 86 14.96 13.39 0.61
CA ARG A 86 15.67 13.67 -0.65
C ARG A 86 15.98 15.15 -0.85
N SER A 87 15.04 16.03 -0.52
CA SER A 87 15.27 17.48 -0.57
C SER A 87 16.35 17.95 0.42
N ARG A 88 16.59 17.20 1.50
CA ARG A 88 17.67 17.44 2.47
C ARG A 88 19.00 16.79 2.06
N LEU A 89 18.94 15.68 1.30
CA LEU A 89 20.06 14.83 0.90
C LEU A 89 20.57 15.10 -0.52
N SER A 90 20.27 16.25 -1.12
CA SER A 90 20.63 16.57 -2.52
C SER A 90 22.15 16.75 -2.77
N GLU A 91 22.97 15.79 -2.35
CA GLU A 91 24.38 15.62 -2.73
C GLU A 91 24.83 14.15 -2.93
N ALA A 92 23.99 13.12 -2.77
CA ALA A 92 24.42 11.75 -3.08
C ALA A 92 23.30 10.88 -3.69
N ASP A 93 23.59 10.36 -4.89
CA ASP A 93 22.73 9.51 -5.70
C ASP A 93 22.38 8.17 -5.01
N MET A 94 21.17 7.68 -5.29
CA MET A 94 20.69 6.37 -4.82
C MET A 94 20.29 5.48 -5.99
N THR A 95 21.00 4.38 -6.17
CA THR A 95 20.72 3.29 -7.11
C THR A 95 19.81 2.25 -6.48
N GLY A 96 18.76 1.82 -7.19
CA GLY A 96 17.84 0.76 -6.77
C GLY A 96 18.32 -0.64 -7.16
N VAL A 97 17.91 -1.64 -6.39
CA VAL A 97 18.22 -3.07 -6.60
C VAL A 97 17.42 -3.60 -7.79
N GLU A 98 18.11 -4.20 -8.78
CA GLU A 98 17.50 -4.83 -9.96
C GLU A 98 17.23 -6.33 -9.76
N ASP A 99 16.06 -6.77 -10.24
CA ASP A 99 15.70 -8.18 -10.41
C ASP A 99 16.16 -8.66 -11.81
N LEU A 100 16.97 -9.71 -11.86
CA LEU A 100 17.73 -10.15 -13.04
C LEU A 100 17.04 -11.24 -13.87
N SER A 101 15.80 -11.63 -13.54
CA SER A 101 15.16 -12.81 -14.14
C SER A 101 14.49 -12.59 -15.52
N ALA A 102 14.51 -11.38 -16.10
CA ALA A 102 13.78 -11.05 -17.34
C ALA A 102 14.68 -10.66 -18.52
N SER A 103 14.24 -10.99 -19.75
CA SER A 103 14.87 -10.54 -21.01
C SER A 103 15.05 -9.01 -21.02
N ALA A 104 16.14 -8.54 -21.61
CA ALA A 104 16.48 -7.12 -21.66
C ALA A 104 15.35 -6.25 -22.25
N GLU A 105 14.65 -6.76 -23.26
CA GLU A 105 13.53 -6.08 -23.89
C GLU A 105 12.32 -5.97 -22.96
N ALA A 106 11.98 -7.05 -22.25
CA ALA A 106 10.91 -7.06 -21.26
C ALA A 106 11.21 -6.12 -20.08
N ARG A 107 12.48 -6.07 -19.63
CA ARG A 107 12.92 -5.12 -18.59
C ARG A 107 12.79 -3.67 -19.05
N LEU A 108 13.19 -3.36 -20.29
CA LEU A 108 13.08 -2.02 -20.84
C LEU A 108 11.61 -1.57 -20.98
N ALA A 109 10.74 -2.46 -21.46
CA ALA A 109 9.30 -2.21 -21.58
C ALA A 109 8.65 -2.00 -20.19
N ALA A 110 9.00 -2.84 -19.21
CA ALA A 110 8.52 -2.71 -17.83
C ALA A 110 9.03 -1.42 -17.16
N ALA A 111 10.31 -1.07 -17.34
CA ALA A 111 10.90 0.14 -16.79
C ALA A 111 10.27 1.40 -17.38
N THR A 112 9.99 1.41 -18.68
CA THR A 112 9.29 2.51 -19.36
C THR A 112 7.87 2.66 -18.81
N SER A 113 7.13 1.56 -18.73
CA SER A 113 5.75 1.54 -18.20
C SER A 113 5.69 2.00 -16.74
N LEU A 114 6.64 1.54 -15.91
CA LEU A 114 6.76 1.97 -14.53
C LEU A 114 7.06 3.48 -14.43
N ARG A 115 7.98 4.00 -15.25
CA ARG A 115 8.31 5.43 -15.24
C ARG A 115 7.09 6.30 -15.58
N THR A 116 6.32 5.93 -16.60
CA THR A 116 5.07 6.61 -16.96
C THR A 116 4.04 6.51 -15.85
N PHE A 117 3.87 5.33 -15.25
CA PHE A 117 2.98 5.15 -14.10
C PHE A 117 3.38 6.03 -12.91
N MET A 118 4.67 6.17 -12.62
CA MET A 118 5.18 6.98 -11.51
C MET A 118 5.03 8.49 -11.72
N GLN A 119 4.74 8.94 -12.95
CA GLN A 119 4.39 10.34 -13.24
C GLN A 119 2.95 10.70 -12.84
N LEU A 120 2.09 9.70 -12.60
CA LEU A 120 0.73 9.92 -12.15
C LEU A 120 0.70 10.52 -10.72
N THR A 121 -0.30 11.34 -10.46
CA THR A 121 -0.60 11.81 -9.10
C THR A 121 -0.92 10.62 -8.18
N LEU A 122 -0.70 10.78 -6.87
CA LEU A 122 -0.98 9.70 -5.90
C LEU A 122 -2.43 9.18 -5.95
N PRO A 123 -3.46 10.05 -6.09
CA PRO A 123 -4.82 9.57 -6.27
C PRO A 123 -5.01 8.75 -7.55
N GLN A 124 -4.42 9.19 -8.67
CA GLN A 124 -4.50 8.46 -9.94
C GLN A 124 -3.81 7.09 -9.87
N ARG A 125 -2.61 7.02 -9.27
CA ARG A 125 -1.92 5.75 -9.03
C ARG A 125 -2.77 4.79 -8.21
N SER A 126 -3.38 5.29 -7.14
CA SER A 126 -4.25 4.49 -6.29
C SER A 126 -5.43 3.88 -7.06
N ALA A 127 -6.10 4.67 -7.90
CA ALA A 127 -7.23 4.19 -8.69
C ALA A 127 -6.81 3.06 -9.65
N VAL A 128 -5.72 3.27 -10.40
CA VAL A 128 -5.17 2.27 -11.34
C VAL A 128 -4.77 0.99 -10.62
N ILE A 129 -4.09 1.07 -9.47
CA ILE A 129 -3.68 -0.12 -8.72
C ILE A 129 -4.91 -0.88 -8.19
N LEU A 130 -5.88 -0.18 -7.61
CA LEU A 130 -7.06 -0.82 -7.04
C LEU A 130 -7.85 -1.56 -8.13
N VAL A 131 -8.09 -0.93 -9.27
CA VAL A 131 -8.90 -1.51 -10.35
C VAL A 131 -8.10 -2.53 -11.17
N ASP A 132 -6.99 -2.11 -11.78
CA ASP A 132 -6.33 -2.89 -12.83
C ASP A 132 -5.39 -3.96 -12.29
N VAL A 133 -4.87 -3.78 -11.07
CA VAL A 133 -3.89 -4.71 -10.47
C VAL A 133 -4.53 -5.63 -9.44
N LEU A 134 -5.49 -5.11 -8.67
CA LEU A 134 -6.12 -5.86 -7.58
C LEU A 134 -7.55 -6.31 -7.89
N GLY A 135 -8.15 -5.84 -8.99
CA GLY A 135 -9.52 -6.18 -9.37
C GLY A 135 -10.58 -5.64 -8.41
N LEU A 136 -10.27 -4.59 -7.64
CA LEU A 136 -11.16 -3.97 -6.66
C LEU A 136 -11.98 -2.84 -7.31
N SER A 137 -13.24 -2.71 -6.89
CA SER A 137 -14.13 -1.62 -7.34
C SER A 137 -14.07 -0.43 -6.39
N LEU A 138 -14.12 0.78 -6.95
CA LEU A 138 -14.22 2.06 -6.22
C LEU A 138 -15.69 2.30 -5.83
N SER A 139 -16.20 1.53 -4.87
CA SER A 139 -17.58 1.64 -4.35
C SER A 139 -17.66 2.44 -3.06
#